data_AF-A0A9P9TG56-F1
#
_entry.id   AF-A0A9P9TG56-F1
#
_cell.length_a   1.000
_cell.length_b   1.000
_cell.length_c   1.000
_cell.angle_alpha   90.00
_cell.angle_beta   90.00
_cell.angle_gamma   90.00
#
_symmetry.space_group_name_H-M   'P 1'
#
loop_
_entity.id
_entity.type
_entity.pdbx_description
1 polymer ?
#
loop_
_entity_poly.entity_id
_entity_poly.type
_entity_poly.pdbx_seq_one_letter_code
_entity_poly.pdbx_strand_id
1 'polypeptide(L)'
;MSKPKDLKSLVEVCKTTQTLLTHFQSSLAPSTTTPSQVQTTEKDLPNPLDAIKASTKLLKSHTTTLSLLLLTPPLTPSALITKIGDVNSGALNGMVAAASHIPQSGQRDDIGSLMRTELRSQVRQLLSTWGDVLALVLRMAESRQTLKGKDTGPSESEKQDVLSATGVLWEACDTLLKVCDDGVVGLVVKKATELRATLLDAIEELKEWGEDIEDDDDEAEGSDDDEDDIFAASNKLGKDDKELKELLDTSVKKLKMVGMLYQALIKRRLRTYPAGTAGGTSGATTGPGPKLDELIAGLKSIPDTVDDLASAFYDLDEDEAKDTLEKACNEAKSAAQIVKQSWAGTDDEFTTWSEKWTTALDAA
;
A
#
# COMPACT_ATOMS: atom_id res chain seq x y z
N MET A 1 -45.58 9.49 1.10
CA MET A 1 -45.08 9.75 2.47
C MET A 1 -44.58 8.44 3.01
N SER A 2 -43.31 8.35 3.37
CA SER A 2 -42.69 7.16 3.95
C SER A 2 -43.24 6.94 5.37
N LYS A 3 -43.58 5.71 5.74
CA LYS A 3 -44.21 5.46 7.05
C LYS A 3 -43.14 5.66 8.15
N PRO A 4 -43.46 6.29 9.30
CA PRO A 4 -42.50 6.47 10.39
C PRO A 4 -41.84 5.17 10.89
N LYS A 5 -42.51 4.03 10.70
CA LYS A 5 -41.96 2.70 11.00
C LYS A 5 -40.81 2.31 10.05
N ASP A 6 -40.90 2.65 8.77
CA ASP A 6 -39.92 2.28 7.76
C ASP A 6 -38.61 3.07 7.94
N LEU A 7 -38.70 4.34 8.37
CA LEU A 7 -37.53 5.16 8.72
C LEU A 7 -36.80 4.63 9.96
N LYS A 8 -37.54 4.20 11.00
CA LYS A 8 -36.94 3.57 12.18
C LYS A 8 -36.21 2.27 11.82
N SER A 9 -36.82 1.43 10.98
CA SER A 9 -36.18 0.22 10.49
C SER A 9 -34.92 0.51 9.66
N LEU A 10 -34.90 1.58 8.86
CA LEU A 10 -33.70 1.99 8.14
C LEU A 10 -32.57 2.43 9.10
N VAL A 11 -32.90 3.21 10.13
CA VAL A 11 -31.95 3.62 11.19
C VAL A 11 -31.36 2.39 11.89
N GLU A 12 -32.20 1.42 12.27
CA GLU A 12 -31.76 0.17 12.89
C GLU A 12 -30.83 -0.63 11.95
N VAL A 13 -31.20 -0.79 10.68
CA VAL A 13 -30.39 -1.50 9.68
C VAL A 13 -29.04 -0.83 9.46
N CYS A 14 -28.98 0.50 9.38
CA CYS A 14 -27.70 1.22 9.27
C CYS A 14 -26.81 0.97 10.48
N LYS A 15 -27.34 1.06 11.71
CA LYS A 15 -26.58 0.82 12.95
C LYS A 15 -26.06 -0.61 13.04
N THR A 16 -26.92 -1.60 12.77
CA THR A 16 -26.51 -3.00 12.74
C THR A 16 -25.44 -3.26 11.66
N THR A 17 -25.57 -2.63 10.49
CA THR A 17 -24.58 -2.77 9.43
C THR A 17 -23.25 -2.12 9.82
N GLN A 18 -23.24 -0.96 10.47
CA GLN A 18 -22.01 -0.35 10.98
C GLN A 18 -21.29 -1.27 11.97
N THR A 19 -22.02 -1.94 12.88
CA THR A 19 -21.42 -2.95 13.77
C THR A 19 -20.81 -4.12 13.00
N LEU A 20 -21.49 -4.60 11.96
CA LEU A 20 -20.98 -5.65 11.08
C LEU A 20 -19.70 -5.22 10.37
N LEU A 21 -19.62 -3.97 9.89
CA LEU A 21 -18.41 -3.43 9.28
C LEU A 21 -17.24 -3.39 10.24
N THR A 22 -17.47 -2.97 11.49
CA THR A 22 -16.43 -3.02 12.52
C THR A 22 -15.92 -4.45 12.72
N HIS A 23 -16.82 -5.44 12.78
CA HIS A 23 -16.42 -6.84 12.87
C HIS A 23 -15.60 -7.31 11.66
N PHE A 24 -16.00 -6.95 10.43
CA PHE A 24 -15.22 -7.26 9.23
C PHE A 24 -13.85 -6.60 9.24
N GLN A 25 -13.78 -5.31 9.60
CA GLN A 25 -12.51 -4.59 9.70
C GLN A 25 -11.57 -5.22 10.73
N SER A 26 -12.09 -5.65 11.88
CA SER A 26 -11.32 -6.38 12.90
C SER A 26 -10.86 -7.75 12.38
N SER A 27 -11.72 -8.48 11.65
CA SER A 27 -11.35 -9.80 11.10
C SER A 27 -10.23 -9.74 10.06
N LEU A 28 -10.10 -8.60 9.38
CA LEU A 28 -9.07 -8.35 8.37
C LEU A 28 -7.82 -7.66 8.95
N ALA A 29 -7.80 -7.36 10.25
CA ALA A 29 -6.65 -6.74 10.89
C ALA A 29 -5.45 -7.69 10.89
N PRO A 30 -4.20 -7.17 10.80
CA PRO A 30 -3.01 -7.99 10.87
C PRO A 30 -2.99 -8.70 12.22
N SER A 31 -3.21 -10.01 12.22
CA SER A 31 -3.18 -10.83 13.43
C SER A 31 -1.85 -11.58 13.48
N THR A 32 -1.10 -11.45 14.58
CA THR A 32 0.13 -12.21 14.86
C THR A 32 -0.14 -13.65 15.32
N THR A 33 -1.40 -14.07 15.31
CA THR A 33 -1.86 -15.38 15.79
C THR A 33 -2.42 -16.21 14.66
N THR A 34 -1.89 -17.42 14.52
CA THR A 34 -2.35 -18.47 13.60
C THR A 34 -3.87 -18.65 13.71
N PRO A 35 -4.65 -18.40 12.64
CA PRO A 35 -6.09 -18.63 12.69
C PRO A 35 -6.40 -20.11 12.49
N SER A 36 -7.28 -20.64 13.34
CA SER A 36 -7.84 -21.99 13.24
C SER A 36 -8.41 -22.28 11.85
N GLN A 37 -8.08 -23.46 11.33
CA GLN A 37 -8.56 -24.02 10.07
C GLN A 37 -10.09 -24.00 10.01
N VAL A 38 -10.66 -23.17 9.13
CA VAL A 38 -12.02 -23.38 8.64
C VAL A 38 -11.92 -24.27 7.42
N GLN A 39 -12.25 -25.56 7.60
CA GLN A 39 -12.37 -26.53 6.51
C GLN A 39 -13.52 -26.10 5.61
N THR A 40 -13.20 -25.57 4.42
CA THR A 40 -14.13 -25.56 3.28
C THR A 40 -13.60 -26.58 2.28
N THR A 41 -14.42 -27.59 2.03
CA THR A 41 -14.14 -28.71 1.14
C THR A 41 -14.04 -28.23 -0.31
N GLU A 42 -13.04 -28.76 -1.01
CA GLU A 42 -12.67 -28.46 -2.38
C GLU A 42 -13.81 -28.74 -3.39
N LYS A 43 -14.07 -27.77 -4.29
CA LYS A 43 -13.92 -27.97 -5.76
C LYS A 43 -14.28 -26.78 -6.66
N ASP A 44 -14.78 -25.67 -6.14
CA ASP A 44 -15.20 -24.54 -6.99
C ASP A 44 -15.06 -23.17 -6.31
N LEU A 45 -14.03 -22.98 -5.46
CA LEU A 45 -13.77 -21.62 -4.99
C LEU A 45 -13.20 -20.81 -6.17
N PRO A 46 -13.88 -19.73 -6.60
CA PRO A 46 -13.32 -18.83 -7.59
C PRO A 46 -11.98 -18.32 -7.09
N ASN A 47 -11.05 -18.07 -8.00
CA ASN A 47 -9.79 -17.38 -7.68
C ASN A 47 -10.11 -16.16 -6.78
N PRO A 48 -9.45 -16.00 -5.62
CA PRO A 48 -9.74 -14.90 -4.69
C PRO A 48 -9.75 -13.53 -5.36
N LEU A 49 -8.89 -13.30 -6.38
CA LEU A 49 -8.87 -12.06 -7.16
C LEU A 49 -10.17 -11.88 -7.96
N ASP A 50 -10.66 -12.93 -8.61
CA ASP A 50 -11.90 -12.90 -9.37
C ASP A 50 -13.11 -12.68 -8.46
N ALA A 51 -13.13 -13.33 -7.30
CA ALA A 51 -14.17 -13.16 -6.28
C ALA A 51 -14.21 -11.71 -5.75
N ILE A 52 -13.05 -11.13 -5.45
CA ILE A 52 -12.94 -9.72 -5.04
C ILE A 52 -13.38 -8.81 -6.19
N LYS A 53 -12.88 -9.02 -7.40
CA LYS A 53 -13.23 -8.22 -8.58
C LYS A 53 -14.73 -8.21 -8.86
N ALA A 54 -15.39 -9.37 -8.79
CA ALA A 54 -16.84 -9.48 -8.94
C ALA A 54 -17.59 -8.73 -7.83
N SER A 55 -17.16 -8.91 -6.59
CA SER A 55 -17.76 -8.26 -5.41
C SER A 55 -17.60 -6.73 -5.45
N THR A 56 -16.45 -6.23 -5.89
CA THR A 56 -16.17 -4.79 -6.03
C THR A 56 -17.02 -4.15 -7.13
N LYS A 57 -17.19 -4.82 -8.28
CA LYS A 57 -18.10 -4.34 -9.34
C LYS A 57 -19.55 -4.28 -8.85
N LEU A 58 -19.96 -5.30 -8.09
CA LEU A 58 -21.30 -5.36 -7.51
C LEU A 58 -21.51 -4.21 -6.50
N LEU A 59 -20.55 -3.96 -5.61
CA LEU A 59 -20.58 -2.84 -4.67
C LEU A 59 -20.68 -1.49 -5.38
N LYS A 60 -19.87 -1.27 -6.43
CA LYS A 60 -19.92 -0.04 -7.23
C LYS A 60 -21.32 0.19 -7.84
N SER A 61 -21.92 -0.85 -8.41
CA SER A 61 -23.28 -0.80 -8.98
C SER A 61 -24.36 -0.48 -7.92
N HIS A 62 -24.29 -1.12 -6.75
CA HIS A 62 -25.19 -0.83 -5.65
C HIS A 62 -25.02 0.60 -5.13
N THR A 63 -23.79 1.09 -5.07
CA THR A 63 -23.48 2.47 -4.66
C THR A 63 -24.11 3.49 -5.59
N THR A 64 -24.02 3.30 -6.91
CA THR A 64 -24.71 4.16 -7.89
C THR A 64 -26.21 4.19 -7.64
N THR A 65 -26.81 3.02 -7.42
CA THR A 65 -28.25 2.91 -7.16
C THR A 65 -28.64 3.61 -5.86
N LEU A 66 -27.86 3.45 -4.80
CA LEU A 66 -28.09 4.12 -3.51
C LEU A 66 -27.95 5.62 -3.61
N SER A 67 -26.93 6.12 -4.32
CA SER A 67 -26.75 7.55 -4.58
C SER A 67 -28.00 8.14 -5.25
N LEU A 68 -28.52 7.48 -6.30
CA LEU A 68 -29.75 7.90 -6.97
C LEU A 68 -30.97 7.88 -6.04
N LEU A 69 -31.11 6.85 -5.19
CA LEU A 69 -32.21 6.75 -4.23
C LEU A 69 -32.16 7.84 -3.14
N LEU A 70 -30.96 8.28 -2.74
CA LEU A 70 -30.78 9.35 -1.77
C LEU A 70 -31.03 10.73 -2.37
N LEU A 71 -30.72 10.91 -3.65
CA LEU A 71 -30.92 12.17 -4.38
C LEU A 71 -32.37 12.38 -4.83
N THR A 72 -33.15 11.30 -4.95
CA THR A 72 -34.51 11.35 -5.51
C THR A 72 -35.58 11.48 -4.41
N PRO A 73 -36.31 12.61 -4.33
CA PRO A 73 -37.43 12.74 -3.42
C PRO A 73 -38.68 11.97 -3.91
N PRO A 74 -39.50 11.40 -3.00
CA PRO A 74 -39.27 11.29 -1.56
C PRO A 74 -38.30 10.15 -1.21
N LEU A 75 -37.60 10.29 -0.08
CA LEU A 75 -36.73 9.26 0.46
C LEU A 75 -37.52 7.96 0.63
N THR A 76 -37.04 6.86 0.05
CA THR A 76 -37.73 5.57 0.03
C THR A 76 -37.00 4.56 0.93
N PRO A 77 -37.37 4.44 2.23
CA PRO A 77 -36.57 3.69 3.19
C PRO A 77 -36.56 2.19 2.92
N SER A 78 -37.67 1.63 2.42
CA SER A 78 -37.76 0.21 2.05
C SER A 78 -36.76 -0.17 0.96
N ALA A 79 -36.60 0.67 -0.08
CA ALA A 79 -35.64 0.44 -1.15
C ALA A 79 -34.19 0.53 -0.64
N LEU A 80 -33.90 1.48 0.26
CA LEU A 80 -32.59 1.61 0.91
C LEU A 80 -32.27 0.39 1.78
N ILE A 81 -33.22 -0.08 2.60
CA ILE A 81 -33.06 -1.29 3.42
C ILE A 81 -32.74 -2.49 2.54
N THR A 82 -33.50 -2.72 1.46
CA THR A 82 -33.24 -3.82 0.53
C THR A 82 -31.85 -3.70 -0.07
N LYS A 83 -31.45 -2.52 -0.53
CA LYS A 83 -30.13 -2.33 -1.15
C LYS A 83 -28.96 -2.49 -0.18
N ILE A 84 -29.09 -2.04 1.07
CA ILE A 84 -28.09 -2.28 2.12
C ILE A 84 -28.00 -3.78 2.43
N GLY A 85 -29.15 -4.48 2.49
CA GLY A 85 -29.20 -5.94 2.67
C GLY A 85 -28.52 -6.70 1.52
N ASP A 86 -28.76 -6.31 0.27
CA ASP A 86 -28.13 -6.90 -0.92
C ASP A 86 -26.60 -6.74 -0.85
N VAL A 87 -26.11 -5.54 -0.47
CA VAL A 87 -24.68 -5.25 -0.32
C VAL A 87 -24.05 -6.10 0.78
N ASN A 88 -24.69 -6.19 1.95
CA ASN A 88 -24.18 -6.96 3.07
C ASN A 88 -24.10 -8.46 2.76
N SER A 89 -25.19 -9.02 2.23
CA SER A 89 -25.30 -10.46 1.96
C SER A 89 -24.45 -10.93 0.78
N GLY A 90 -24.29 -10.08 -0.24
CA GLY A 90 -23.53 -10.36 -1.45
C GLY A 90 -22.11 -9.79 -1.41
N ALA A 91 -21.99 -8.52 -1.77
CA ALA A 91 -20.69 -7.89 -2.07
C ALA A 91 -19.72 -7.89 -0.89
N LEU A 92 -20.18 -7.51 0.32
CA LEU A 92 -19.28 -7.40 1.47
C LEU A 92 -18.84 -8.77 1.99
N ASN A 93 -19.79 -9.70 2.19
CA ASN A 93 -19.47 -11.06 2.62
C ASN A 93 -18.51 -11.76 1.64
N GLY A 94 -18.79 -11.68 0.34
CA GLY A 94 -17.93 -12.29 -0.68
C GLY A 94 -16.51 -11.72 -0.67
N MET A 95 -16.40 -10.39 -0.55
CA MET A 95 -15.12 -9.70 -0.54
C MET A 95 -14.30 -10.00 0.71
N VAL A 96 -14.91 -9.97 1.90
CA VAL A 96 -14.24 -10.28 3.17
C VAL A 96 -13.82 -11.75 3.20
N ALA A 97 -14.67 -12.67 2.75
CA ALA A 97 -14.33 -14.08 2.67
C ALA A 97 -13.14 -14.33 1.73
N ALA A 98 -13.11 -13.69 0.56
CA ALA A 98 -12.02 -13.81 -0.39
C ALA A 98 -10.72 -13.18 0.12
N ALA A 99 -10.78 -12.02 0.79
CA ALA A 99 -9.59 -11.37 1.37
C ALA A 99 -9.04 -12.10 2.61
N SER A 100 -9.90 -12.81 3.34
CA SER A 100 -9.52 -13.66 4.48
C SER A 100 -9.04 -15.04 4.07
N HIS A 101 -9.14 -15.41 2.78
CA HIS A 101 -8.71 -16.71 2.30
C HIS A 101 -7.20 -16.92 2.53
N ILE A 102 -6.87 -18.07 3.11
CA ILE A 102 -5.49 -18.53 3.32
C ILE A 102 -5.40 -19.92 2.68
N PRO A 103 -4.44 -20.16 1.77
CA PRO A 103 -4.27 -21.48 1.17
C PRO A 103 -3.96 -22.52 2.25
N GLN A 104 -4.56 -23.70 2.12
CA GLN A 104 -4.30 -24.81 3.03
C GLN A 104 -2.88 -25.37 2.81
N SER A 105 -2.31 -26.00 3.85
CA SER A 105 -1.00 -26.65 3.76
C SER A 105 -0.98 -27.67 2.63
N GLY A 106 -0.08 -27.50 1.66
CA GLY A 106 0.04 -28.34 0.46
C GLY A 106 -0.63 -27.81 -0.80
N GLN A 107 -1.38 -26.69 -0.74
CA GLN A 107 -1.88 -26.02 -1.95
C GLN A 107 -0.86 -25.01 -2.51
N ARG A 108 -0.85 -24.89 -3.85
CA ARG A 108 0.01 -23.93 -4.55
C ARG A 108 -0.47 -22.52 -4.25
N ASP A 109 0.40 -21.72 -3.65
CA ASP A 109 0.14 -20.32 -3.34
C ASP A 109 0.69 -19.40 -4.42
N ASP A 110 -0.14 -19.13 -5.44
CA ASP A 110 0.24 -18.25 -6.54
C ASP A 110 0.01 -16.76 -6.24
N ILE A 111 -0.71 -16.43 -5.17
CA ILE A 111 -1.03 -15.06 -4.75
C ILE A 111 0.06 -14.50 -3.83
N GLY A 112 0.62 -15.32 -2.95
CA GLY A 112 1.64 -14.91 -1.99
C GLY A 112 1.09 -14.07 -0.82
N SER A 113 1.91 -13.89 0.21
CA SER A 113 1.50 -13.17 1.43
C SER A 113 1.41 -11.67 1.20
N LEU A 114 2.26 -11.12 0.32
CA LEU A 114 2.28 -9.71 -0.03
C LEU A 114 0.95 -9.26 -0.66
N MET A 115 0.47 -9.99 -1.68
CA MET A 115 -0.79 -9.66 -2.35
C MET A 115 -1.98 -9.85 -1.40
N ARG A 116 -1.99 -10.89 -0.57
CA ARG A 116 -3.05 -11.05 0.46
C ARG A 116 -3.09 -9.89 1.44
N THR A 117 -1.92 -9.42 1.87
CA THR A 117 -1.82 -8.27 2.79
C THR A 117 -2.34 -7.00 2.13
N GLU A 118 -1.97 -6.76 0.87
CA GLU A 118 -2.49 -5.64 0.08
C GLU A 118 -4.00 -5.71 -0.08
N LEU A 119 -4.54 -6.87 -0.50
CA LEU A 119 -5.99 -7.07 -0.66
C LEU A 119 -6.74 -6.82 0.64
N ARG A 120 -6.25 -7.33 1.78
CA ARG A 120 -6.86 -7.08 3.09
C ARG A 120 -6.87 -5.60 3.42
N SER A 121 -5.77 -4.89 3.18
CA SER A 121 -5.67 -3.45 3.40
C SER A 121 -6.69 -2.68 2.56
N GLN A 122 -6.74 -2.97 1.25
CA GLN A 122 -7.65 -2.30 0.33
C GLN A 122 -9.12 -2.61 0.63
N VAL A 123 -9.44 -3.86 1.00
CA VAL A 123 -10.81 -4.23 1.42
C VAL A 123 -11.19 -3.51 2.72
N ARG A 124 -10.28 -3.36 3.69
CA ARG A 124 -10.54 -2.57 4.91
C ARG A 124 -10.83 -1.10 4.60
N GLN A 125 -10.05 -0.50 3.70
CA GLN A 125 -10.29 0.87 3.23
C GLN A 125 -11.66 0.99 2.57
N LEU A 126 -12.03 0.02 1.73
CA LEU A 126 -13.35 -0.02 1.09
C LEU A 126 -14.50 -0.16 2.10
N LEU A 127 -14.34 -1.00 3.11
CA LEU A 127 -15.31 -1.13 4.20
C LEU A 127 -15.46 0.17 4.99
N SER A 128 -14.37 0.93 5.18
CA SER A 128 -14.41 2.24 5.83
C SER A 128 -15.22 3.25 5.02
N THR A 129 -14.91 3.39 3.73
CA THR A 129 -15.63 4.31 2.82
C THR A 129 -17.11 3.95 2.67
N TRP A 130 -17.44 2.65 2.69
CA TRP A 130 -18.84 2.20 2.76
C TRP A 130 -19.51 2.56 4.10
N GLY A 131 -18.76 2.50 5.21
CA GLY A 131 -19.20 2.99 6.51
C GLY A 131 -19.59 4.46 6.50
N ASP A 132 -18.86 5.30 5.77
CA ASP A 132 -19.16 6.73 5.61
C ASP A 132 -20.47 6.94 4.83
N VAL A 133 -20.71 6.13 3.78
CA VAL A 133 -21.99 6.12 3.05
C VAL A 133 -23.15 5.72 3.97
N LEU A 134 -22.98 4.73 4.84
CA LEU A 134 -24.01 4.34 5.80
C LEU A 134 -24.27 5.43 6.86
N ALA A 135 -23.23 6.13 7.31
CA ALA A 135 -23.38 7.25 8.24
C ALA A 135 -24.18 8.39 7.61
N LEU A 136 -23.96 8.65 6.32
CA LEU A 136 -24.75 9.60 5.54
C LEU A 136 -26.23 9.16 5.43
N VAL A 137 -26.49 7.90 5.07
CA VAL A 137 -27.86 7.35 5.00
C VAL A 137 -28.56 7.47 6.35
N LEU A 138 -27.86 7.16 7.45
CA LEU A 138 -28.37 7.28 8.81
C LEU A 138 -28.77 8.71 9.14
N ARG A 139 -27.87 9.69 8.90
CA ARG A 139 -28.15 11.11 9.13
C ARG A 139 -29.35 11.61 8.33
N MET A 140 -29.47 11.22 7.06
CA MET A 140 -30.63 11.56 6.24
C MET A 140 -31.92 10.93 6.78
N ALA A 141 -31.88 9.66 7.21
CA ALA A 141 -33.04 8.99 7.80
C ALA A 141 -33.51 9.64 9.10
N GLU A 142 -32.59 9.98 10.01
CA GLU A 142 -32.89 10.63 11.30
C GLU A 142 -33.44 12.05 11.11
N SER A 143 -32.87 12.82 10.18
CA SER A 143 -33.41 14.14 9.81
C SER A 143 -34.85 14.03 9.29
N ARG A 144 -35.15 13.00 8.49
CA ARG A 144 -36.49 12.81 7.89
C ARG A 144 -37.49 12.21 8.88
N GLN A 145 -37.02 11.60 9.96
CA GLN A 145 -37.86 11.14 11.06
C GLN A 145 -38.38 12.30 11.92
N THR A 146 -37.62 13.39 12.03
CA THR A 146 -37.99 14.57 12.84
C THR A 146 -38.76 15.64 12.05
N LEU A 147 -38.79 15.51 10.72
CA LEU A 147 -39.50 16.40 9.82
C LEU A 147 -41.03 16.36 10.03
N LYS A 148 -41.59 17.51 10.40
CA LYS A 148 -43.05 17.75 10.44
C LYS A 148 -43.50 18.33 9.10
N GLY A 149 -43.73 17.48 8.10
CA GLY A 149 -44.18 17.95 6.78
C GLY A 149 -43.95 16.94 5.65
N LYS A 150 -44.18 17.38 4.40
CA LYS A 150 -43.85 16.60 3.20
C LYS A 150 -42.34 16.65 2.98
N ASP A 151 -41.74 15.51 2.68
CA ASP A 151 -40.33 15.43 2.29
C ASP A 151 -40.10 16.22 0.99
N THR A 152 -39.36 17.32 1.08
CA THR A 152 -38.96 18.18 -0.04
C THR A 152 -37.67 17.69 -0.70
N GLY A 153 -37.09 16.59 -0.22
CA GLY A 153 -35.85 16.03 -0.72
C GLY A 153 -34.60 16.47 0.04
N PRO A 154 -33.42 16.07 -0.44
CA PRO A 154 -32.15 16.48 0.14
C PRO A 154 -31.87 17.96 -0.11
N SER A 155 -31.30 18.62 0.90
CA SER A 155 -30.69 19.96 0.76
C SER A 155 -29.49 19.92 -0.18
N GLU A 156 -29.07 21.08 -0.72
CA GLU A 156 -27.88 21.15 -1.58
C GLU A 156 -26.62 20.62 -0.88
N SER A 157 -26.46 20.87 0.42
CA SER A 157 -25.37 20.31 1.21
C SER A 157 -25.44 18.78 1.27
N GLU A 158 -26.62 18.20 1.49
CA GLU A 158 -26.78 16.73 1.52
C GLU A 158 -26.56 16.11 0.15
N LYS A 159 -26.95 16.78 -0.93
CA LYS A 159 -26.65 16.31 -2.30
C LYS A 159 -25.15 16.28 -2.53
N GLN A 160 -24.43 17.33 -2.13
CA GLN A 160 -22.99 17.39 -2.26
C GLN A 160 -22.30 16.28 -1.43
N ASP A 161 -22.77 16.04 -0.20
CA ASP A 161 -22.27 14.96 0.64
C ASP A 161 -22.49 13.57 -0.02
N VAL A 162 -23.67 13.34 -0.59
CA VAL A 162 -24.00 12.08 -1.30
C VAL A 162 -23.09 11.87 -2.49
N LEU A 163 -22.90 12.90 -3.32
CA LEU A 163 -22.04 12.81 -4.50
C LEU A 163 -20.57 12.63 -4.10
N SER A 164 -20.11 13.33 -3.07
CA SER A 164 -18.74 13.21 -2.54
C SER A 164 -18.47 11.80 -1.99
N ALA A 165 -19.32 11.30 -1.08
CA ALA A 165 -19.17 9.96 -0.52
C ALA A 165 -19.27 8.86 -1.59
N THR A 166 -20.13 9.05 -2.60
CA THR A 166 -20.22 8.16 -3.77
C THR A 166 -18.92 8.14 -4.56
N GLY A 167 -18.34 9.32 -4.83
CA GLY A 167 -17.08 9.47 -5.55
C GLY A 167 -15.92 8.79 -4.84
N VAL A 168 -15.75 9.03 -3.54
CA VAL A 168 -14.70 8.40 -2.72
C VAL A 168 -14.81 6.86 -2.74
N LEU A 169 -16.03 6.32 -2.59
CA LEU A 169 -16.24 4.87 -2.65
C LEU A 169 -15.97 4.30 -4.05
N TRP A 170 -16.28 5.05 -5.11
CA TRP A 170 -15.95 4.64 -6.48
C TRP A 170 -14.45 4.59 -6.72
N GLU A 171 -13.71 5.61 -6.28
CA GLU A 171 -12.24 5.64 -6.38
C GLU A 171 -11.60 4.49 -5.61
N ALA A 172 -12.12 4.17 -4.41
CA ALA A 172 -11.70 3.00 -3.65
C ALA A 172 -12.00 1.68 -4.39
N CYS A 173 -13.18 1.57 -5.01
CA CYS A 173 -13.52 0.42 -5.87
C CYS A 173 -12.55 0.30 -7.06
N ASP A 174 -12.28 1.40 -7.76
CA ASP A 174 -11.41 1.42 -8.95
C ASP A 174 -9.95 1.09 -8.60
N THR A 175 -9.48 1.57 -7.45
CA THR A 175 -8.16 1.20 -6.91
C THR A 175 -8.07 -0.31 -6.66
N LEU A 176 -9.06 -0.90 -5.99
CA LEU A 176 -9.08 -2.34 -5.72
C LEU A 176 -9.22 -3.17 -7.00
N LEU A 177 -10.02 -2.73 -7.97
CA LEU A 177 -10.14 -3.38 -9.28
C LEU A 177 -8.80 -3.37 -10.02
N LYS A 178 -8.10 -2.24 -10.02
CA LYS A 178 -6.78 -2.11 -10.62
C LYS A 178 -5.79 -3.07 -9.98
N VAL A 179 -5.76 -3.18 -8.64
CA VAL A 179 -4.91 -4.17 -7.95
C VAL A 179 -5.23 -5.60 -8.40
N CYS A 180 -6.51 -5.95 -8.55
CA CYS A 180 -6.91 -7.27 -9.04
C CYS A 180 -6.49 -7.51 -10.50
N ASP A 181 -6.55 -6.49 -11.35
CA ASP A 181 -6.19 -6.57 -12.77
C ASP A 181 -4.67 -6.63 -12.99
N ASP A 182 -3.92 -5.83 -12.24
CA ASP A 182 -2.45 -5.77 -12.25
C ASP A 182 -1.83 -7.03 -11.63
N GLY A 183 -2.55 -7.67 -10.70
CA GLY A 183 -2.15 -8.89 -10.02
C GLY A 183 -0.86 -8.76 -9.21
N VAL A 184 -0.25 -9.90 -8.88
CA VAL A 184 0.99 -9.95 -8.09
C VAL A 184 2.13 -9.19 -8.78
N VAL A 185 2.27 -9.37 -10.11
CA VAL A 185 3.35 -8.74 -10.90
C VAL A 185 3.25 -7.22 -10.86
N GLY A 186 2.07 -6.66 -11.13
CA GLY A 186 1.91 -5.22 -11.12
C GLY A 186 2.06 -4.64 -9.71
N LEU A 187 1.61 -5.35 -8.67
CA LEU A 187 1.83 -4.95 -7.28
C LEU A 187 3.33 -4.87 -6.93
N VAL A 188 4.11 -5.90 -7.22
CA VAL A 188 5.54 -5.91 -6.87
C VAL A 188 6.34 -4.91 -7.68
N VAL A 189 6.01 -4.73 -8.96
CA VAL A 189 6.63 -3.71 -9.80
C VAL A 189 6.32 -2.32 -9.26
N LYS A 190 5.06 -2.06 -8.86
CA LYS A 190 4.66 -0.79 -8.25
C LYS A 190 5.44 -0.54 -6.96
N LYS A 191 5.41 -1.47 -6.00
CA LYS A 191 6.11 -1.32 -4.71
C LYS A 191 7.61 -1.14 -4.89
N ALA A 192 8.27 -1.92 -5.74
CA ALA A 192 9.71 -1.75 -5.99
C ALA A 192 10.03 -0.41 -6.67
N THR A 193 9.12 0.12 -7.49
CA THR A 193 9.29 1.46 -8.10
C THR A 193 9.16 2.56 -7.06
N GLU A 194 8.18 2.46 -6.17
CA GLU A 194 7.97 3.39 -5.05
C GLU A 194 9.17 3.39 -4.09
N LEU A 195 9.63 2.21 -3.65
CA LEU A 195 10.82 2.07 -2.78
C LEU A 195 12.08 2.66 -3.43
N ARG A 196 12.25 2.47 -4.74
CA ARG A 196 13.35 3.11 -5.46
C ARG A 196 13.22 4.63 -5.49
N ALA A 197 12.02 5.16 -5.68
CA ALA A 197 11.81 6.60 -5.66
C ALA A 197 12.19 7.17 -4.29
N THR A 198 11.67 6.58 -3.21
CA THR A 198 12.04 6.94 -1.83
C THR A 198 13.56 6.91 -1.60
N LEU A 199 14.23 5.84 -2.04
CA LEU A 199 15.69 5.75 -1.96
C LEU A 199 16.39 6.90 -2.71
N LEU A 200 15.95 7.24 -3.91
CA LEU A 200 16.58 8.30 -4.69
C LEU A 200 16.31 9.68 -4.11
N ASP A 201 15.12 9.91 -3.57
CA ASP A 201 14.77 11.16 -2.91
C ASP A 201 15.68 11.36 -1.68
N ALA A 202 15.87 10.32 -0.86
CA ALA A 202 16.79 10.37 0.29
C ALA A 202 18.27 10.56 -0.12
N ILE A 203 18.70 9.97 -1.24
CA ILE A 203 20.06 10.18 -1.77
C ILE A 203 20.26 11.63 -2.22
N GLU A 204 19.24 12.23 -2.85
CA GLU A 204 19.34 13.61 -3.29
C GLU A 204 19.33 14.56 -2.09
N GLU A 205 18.47 14.32 -1.10
CA GLU A 205 18.47 15.09 0.17
C GLU A 205 19.84 15.02 0.87
N LEU A 206 20.42 13.83 0.99
CA LEU A 206 21.73 13.65 1.61
C LEU A 206 22.87 14.32 0.82
N LYS A 207 22.72 14.37 -0.52
CA LYS A 207 23.68 15.04 -1.40
C LYS A 207 23.56 16.56 -1.29
N GLU A 208 22.34 17.10 -1.30
CA GLU A 208 22.06 18.53 -1.12
C GLU A 208 22.61 19.00 0.25
N TRP A 209 22.36 18.23 1.32
CA TRP A 209 22.93 18.50 2.64
C TRP A 209 24.46 18.59 2.63
N GLY A 210 25.13 17.76 1.82
CA GLY A 210 26.59 17.77 1.65
C GLY A 210 27.15 18.91 0.79
N GLU A 211 26.35 19.45 -0.14
CA GLU A 211 26.71 20.52 -1.08
C GLU A 211 26.46 21.91 -0.48
N ASP A 212 25.45 22.08 0.39
CA ASP A 212 25.12 23.32 1.12
C ASP A 212 26.24 23.83 2.08
N ILE A 213 27.39 23.14 2.11
CA ILE A 213 28.59 23.49 2.89
C ILE A 213 29.62 24.27 2.04
N GLU A 214 29.52 24.28 0.71
CA GLU A 214 30.52 24.90 -0.16
C GLU A 214 30.28 26.39 -0.49
N ASP A 215 29.05 26.91 -0.38
CA ASP A 215 28.66 28.21 -0.99
C ASP A 215 28.45 29.39 -0.03
N ASP A 216 28.91 29.32 1.23
CA ASP A 216 28.76 30.42 2.21
C ASP A 216 29.98 31.38 2.24
N ASP A 217 30.69 31.53 1.13
CA ASP A 217 31.93 32.31 1.02
C ASP A 217 31.89 33.40 -0.08
N ASP A 218 30.74 33.99 -0.38
CA ASP A 218 30.69 35.22 -1.21
C ASP A 218 29.86 36.35 -0.55
N GLU A 219 30.62 37.23 0.11
CA GLU A 219 30.31 38.62 0.50
C GLU A 219 29.28 38.89 1.63
N ALA A 220 29.78 38.93 2.86
CA ALA A 220 29.21 39.79 3.91
C ALA A 220 30.32 40.62 4.58
N GLU A 221 30.83 41.64 3.88
CA GLU A 221 31.41 42.80 4.55
C GLU A 221 30.30 43.54 5.30
N GLY A 222 30.19 43.29 6.60
CA GLY A 222 29.68 44.23 7.58
C GLY A 222 28.17 44.24 7.82
N SER A 223 27.74 43.54 8.87
CA SER A 223 26.89 44.13 9.89
C SER A 223 27.04 43.31 11.18
N ASP A 224 27.49 43.98 12.24
CA ASP A 224 27.22 43.54 13.60
C ASP A 224 25.70 43.37 13.78
N ASP A 225 25.33 42.42 14.64
CA ASP A 225 23.99 42.17 15.21
C ASP A 225 23.15 41.08 14.50
N ASP A 226 23.44 39.81 14.80
CA ASP A 226 22.46 38.69 14.74
C ASP A 226 22.91 37.55 15.70
N GLU A 227 22.46 37.60 16.96
CA GLU A 227 22.60 36.53 17.97
C GLU A 227 21.64 35.32 17.71
N ASP A 228 20.97 35.26 16.55
CA ASP A 228 19.98 34.23 16.23
C ASP A 228 20.54 33.06 15.37
N ASP A 229 21.83 33.07 14.98
CA ASP A 229 22.44 32.03 14.12
C ASP A 229 23.20 30.92 14.88
N ILE A 230 23.08 30.89 16.22
CA ILE A 230 23.78 29.88 17.05
C ILE A 230 23.12 28.49 16.95
N PHE A 231 21.85 28.41 16.52
CA PHE A 231 21.12 27.14 16.43
C PHE A 231 21.08 26.53 15.01
N ALA A 232 21.55 27.22 13.98
CA ALA A 232 21.62 26.68 12.62
C ALA A 232 22.99 26.04 12.28
N ALA A 233 24.02 26.31 13.08
CA ALA A 233 25.40 25.91 12.80
C ALA A 233 25.86 24.58 13.44
N SER A 234 25.07 23.96 14.32
CA SER A 234 25.53 22.78 15.09
C SER A 234 25.45 21.43 14.37
N ASN A 235 24.88 21.37 13.16
CA ASN A 235 24.70 20.11 12.39
C ASN A 235 25.25 20.20 10.95
N LYS A 236 26.14 21.16 10.68
CA LYS A 236 26.76 21.32 9.36
C LYS A 236 28.15 20.67 9.37
N LEU A 237 28.49 19.99 8.27
CA LEU A 237 29.83 19.45 8.06
C LEU A 237 30.85 20.58 8.12
N GLY A 238 31.86 20.45 8.98
CA GLY A 238 32.93 21.45 9.06
C GLY A 238 33.78 21.44 7.77
N LYS A 239 34.26 22.62 7.33
CA LYS A 239 35.20 22.77 6.18
C LYS A 239 36.46 21.87 6.29
N ASP A 240 36.79 21.39 7.48
CA ASP A 240 37.95 20.55 7.78
C ASP A 240 37.68 19.03 7.82
N ASP A 241 36.42 18.59 7.76
CA ASP A 241 36.03 17.16 7.82
C ASP A 241 36.11 16.47 6.45
N LYS A 242 37.33 16.43 5.91
CA LYS A 242 37.61 15.80 4.61
C LYS A 242 37.26 14.31 4.60
N GLU A 243 37.49 13.60 5.70
CA GLU A 243 37.21 12.16 5.81
C GLU A 243 35.70 11.88 5.73
N LEU A 244 34.90 12.65 6.46
CA LEU A 244 33.43 12.52 6.44
C LEU A 244 32.83 12.98 5.10
N LYS A 245 33.43 13.98 4.43
CA LYS A 245 33.04 14.37 3.06
C LYS A 245 33.35 13.29 2.03
N GLU A 246 34.53 12.68 2.09
CA GLU A 246 34.89 11.56 1.22
C GLU A 246 33.98 10.34 1.47
N LEU A 247 33.60 10.10 2.73
CA LEU A 247 32.64 9.07 3.11
C LEU A 247 31.24 9.37 2.55
N LEU A 248 30.79 10.63 2.59
CA LEU A 248 29.51 11.07 2.04
C LEU A 248 29.45 10.84 0.52
N ASP A 249 30.47 11.29 -0.21
CA ASP A 249 30.57 11.08 -1.67
C ASP A 249 30.56 9.59 -2.04
N THR A 250 31.32 8.79 -1.28
CA THR A 250 31.36 7.33 -1.43
C THR A 250 29.98 6.72 -1.17
N SER A 251 29.30 7.18 -0.12
CA SER A 251 27.96 6.72 0.26
C SER A 251 26.95 7.02 -0.85
N VAL A 252 26.86 8.27 -1.30
CA VAL A 252 25.98 8.70 -2.40
C VAL A 252 26.23 7.87 -3.66
N LYS A 253 27.49 7.61 -4.00
CA LYS A 253 27.85 6.78 -5.16
C LYS A 253 27.39 5.33 -5.00
N LYS A 254 27.64 4.70 -3.84
CA LYS A 254 27.18 3.33 -3.54
C LYS A 254 25.66 3.21 -3.54
N LEU A 255 24.97 4.16 -2.91
CA LEU A 255 23.51 4.19 -2.86
C LEU A 255 22.88 4.39 -4.26
N LYS A 256 23.49 5.22 -5.12
CA LYS A 256 23.10 5.32 -6.55
C LYS A 256 23.23 3.97 -7.27
N MET A 257 24.26 3.18 -6.95
CA MET A 257 24.40 1.82 -7.48
C MET A 257 23.32 0.87 -6.95
N VAL A 258 22.91 1.01 -5.69
CA VAL A 258 21.74 0.30 -5.14
C VAL A 258 20.47 0.71 -5.88
N GLY A 259 20.27 2.00 -6.20
CA GLY A 259 19.16 2.47 -7.04
C GLY A 259 19.14 1.86 -8.46
N MET A 260 20.30 1.47 -9.01
CA MET A 260 20.40 0.71 -10.27
C MET A 260 19.97 -0.75 -10.12
N LEU A 261 20.20 -1.37 -8.95
CA LEU A 261 19.72 -2.72 -8.66
C LEU A 261 18.19 -2.79 -8.75
N TYR A 262 17.46 -1.84 -8.17
CA TYR A 262 16.00 -1.80 -8.28
C TYR A 262 15.55 -1.77 -9.74
N GLN A 263 16.19 -0.97 -10.60
CA GLN A 263 15.85 -0.92 -12.03
C GLN A 263 16.07 -2.27 -12.72
N ALA A 264 17.20 -2.93 -12.43
CA ALA A 264 17.51 -4.23 -12.99
C ALA A 264 16.53 -5.30 -12.51
N LEU A 265 16.22 -5.33 -11.21
CA LEU A 265 15.24 -6.23 -10.61
C LEU A 265 13.85 -6.04 -11.22
N ILE A 266 13.38 -4.81 -11.34
CA ILE A 266 12.08 -4.49 -11.96
C ILE A 266 12.03 -5.03 -13.39
N LYS A 267 13.05 -4.74 -14.21
CA LYS A 267 13.07 -5.10 -15.64
C LYS A 267 13.26 -6.60 -15.89
N ARG A 268 14.13 -7.26 -15.12
CA ARG A 268 14.64 -8.62 -15.42
C ARG A 268 14.14 -9.72 -14.49
N ARG A 269 13.53 -9.38 -13.35
CA ARG A 269 13.00 -10.34 -12.37
C ARG A 269 11.52 -10.13 -12.07
N LEU A 270 11.12 -8.93 -11.67
CA LEU A 270 9.74 -8.69 -11.25
C LEU A 270 8.76 -8.80 -12.41
N ARG A 271 9.07 -8.19 -13.57
CA ARG A 271 8.24 -8.28 -14.79
C ARG A 271 8.21 -9.68 -15.43
N THR A 272 9.19 -10.52 -15.14
CA THR A 272 9.29 -11.90 -15.67
C THR A 272 8.76 -12.94 -14.69
N TYR A 273 8.19 -12.51 -13.56
CA TYR A 273 7.61 -13.39 -12.55
C TYR A 273 6.47 -14.22 -13.15
N PRO A 274 6.49 -15.56 -13.01
CA PRO A 274 5.48 -16.44 -13.59
C PRO A 274 4.21 -16.45 -12.72
N ALA A 275 3.48 -15.34 -12.68
CA ALA A 275 2.16 -15.32 -12.05
C ALA A 275 1.19 -16.21 -12.85
N GLY A 276 0.72 -17.30 -12.25
CA GLY A 276 -0.46 -18.02 -12.74
C GLY A 276 -0.30 -18.88 -13.99
N THR A 277 0.90 -19.37 -14.37
CA THR A 277 0.98 -20.49 -15.32
C THR A 277 0.61 -21.81 -14.62
N ALA A 278 -0.69 -22.07 -14.58
CA ALA A 278 -1.27 -23.38 -14.34
C ALA A 278 -0.90 -24.32 -15.53
N GLY A 279 0.35 -24.80 -15.55
CA GLY A 279 0.84 -25.67 -16.63
C GLY A 279 2.32 -26.02 -16.59
N GLY A 280 3.12 -25.41 -15.70
CA GLY A 280 4.52 -25.81 -15.51
C GLY A 280 4.62 -27.16 -14.80
N THR A 281 5.07 -28.18 -15.52
CA THR A 281 5.36 -29.56 -15.06
C THR A 281 6.57 -29.66 -14.13
N SER A 282 6.77 -28.70 -13.24
CA SER A 282 7.84 -28.76 -12.25
C SER A 282 7.23 -29.17 -10.92
N GLY A 283 7.57 -30.39 -10.47
CA GLY A 283 7.16 -30.98 -9.19
C GLY A 283 7.72 -30.29 -7.95
N ALA A 284 7.88 -28.97 -7.96
CA ALA A 284 8.21 -28.18 -6.80
C ALA A 284 6.93 -27.84 -6.03
N THR A 285 6.83 -28.36 -4.81
CA THR A 285 5.69 -28.20 -3.90
C THR A 285 5.52 -26.77 -3.36
N THR A 286 6.44 -25.86 -3.67
CA THR A 286 6.45 -24.46 -3.25
C THR A 286 6.64 -23.59 -4.50
N GLY A 287 5.62 -22.81 -4.86
CA GLY A 287 5.72 -21.82 -5.93
C GLY A 287 6.73 -20.71 -5.60
N PRO A 288 7.05 -19.81 -6.54
CA PRO A 288 8.04 -18.74 -6.34
C PRO A 288 7.57 -17.60 -5.41
N GLY A 289 6.36 -17.69 -4.85
CA GLY A 289 5.75 -16.67 -3.98
C GLY A 289 6.56 -16.31 -2.73
N PRO A 290 7.00 -17.26 -1.89
CA PRO A 290 7.79 -16.96 -0.69
C PRO A 290 9.10 -16.24 -1.01
N LYS A 291 9.73 -16.62 -2.14
CA LYS A 291 10.96 -15.99 -2.63
C LYS A 291 10.73 -14.54 -3.06
N LEU A 292 9.56 -14.25 -3.64
CA LEU A 292 9.15 -12.89 -3.99
C LEU A 292 8.83 -12.05 -2.74
N ASP A 293 8.14 -12.65 -1.77
CA ASP A 293 7.85 -11.99 -0.49
C ASP A 293 9.15 -11.62 0.25
N GLU A 294 10.11 -12.55 0.30
CA GLU A 294 11.45 -12.33 0.89
C GLU A 294 12.21 -11.21 0.17
N LEU A 295 12.20 -11.22 -1.18
CA LEU A 295 12.82 -10.15 -1.98
C LEU A 295 12.22 -8.78 -1.65
N ILE A 296 10.89 -8.66 -1.62
CA ILE A 296 10.23 -7.37 -1.38
C ILE A 296 10.45 -6.91 0.06
N ALA A 297 10.54 -7.82 1.03
CA ALA A 297 10.93 -7.49 2.39
C ALA A 297 12.36 -6.91 2.46
N GLY A 298 13.33 -7.56 1.79
CA GLY A 298 14.71 -7.06 1.72
C GLY A 298 14.85 -5.75 0.95
N LEU A 299 14.03 -5.52 -0.09
CA LEU A 299 14.00 -4.23 -0.77
C LEU A 299 13.33 -3.13 0.07
N LYS A 300 12.51 -3.47 1.05
CA LYS A 300 11.86 -2.49 1.91
C LYS A 300 12.81 -1.96 3.00
N SER A 301 13.71 -2.81 3.51
CA SER A 301 14.63 -2.40 4.59
C SER A 301 15.72 -1.43 4.14
N ILE A 302 16.02 -1.40 2.83
CA ILE A 302 17.09 -0.55 2.29
C ILE A 302 16.80 0.95 2.48
N PRO A 303 15.64 1.51 2.04
CA PRO A 303 15.31 2.90 2.33
C PRO A 303 15.29 3.23 3.83
N ASP A 304 14.76 2.32 4.66
CA ASP A 304 14.75 2.50 6.12
C ASP A 304 16.20 2.61 6.66
N THR A 305 17.12 1.78 6.19
CA THR A 305 18.55 1.85 6.57
C THR A 305 19.25 3.09 6.00
N VAL A 306 18.78 3.65 4.88
CA VAL A 306 19.32 4.89 4.33
C VAL A 306 18.86 6.11 5.13
N ASP A 307 17.67 6.07 5.70
CA ASP A 307 17.19 7.07 6.67
C ASP A 307 18.05 7.06 7.95
N ASP A 308 18.37 5.87 8.47
CA ASP A 308 19.33 5.70 9.58
C ASP A 308 20.71 6.25 9.20
N LEU A 309 21.18 6.00 7.97
CA LEU A 309 22.47 6.51 7.48
C LEU A 309 22.49 8.03 7.40
N ALA A 310 21.42 8.66 6.90
CA ALA A 310 21.29 10.10 6.86
C ALA A 310 21.35 10.68 8.29
N SER A 311 20.68 10.04 9.24
CA SER A 311 20.74 10.42 10.66
C SER A 311 22.18 10.38 11.21
N ALA A 312 22.94 9.32 10.91
CA ALA A 312 24.35 9.22 11.32
C ALA A 312 25.23 10.32 10.72
N PHE A 313 24.99 10.70 9.45
CA PHE A 313 25.66 11.84 8.82
C PHE A 313 25.29 13.16 9.50
N TYR A 314 24.02 13.36 9.81
CA TYR A 314 23.56 14.56 10.51
C TYR A 314 24.16 14.68 11.91
N ASP A 315 24.35 13.56 12.61
CA ASP A 315 24.99 13.51 13.93
C ASP A 315 26.54 13.57 13.86
N LEU A 316 27.10 13.65 12.65
CA LEU A 316 28.55 13.64 12.37
C LEU A 316 29.26 12.38 12.91
N ASP A 317 28.55 11.25 13.02
CA ASP A 317 29.09 9.98 13.47
C ASP A 317 29.64 9.18 12.27
N GLU A 318 30.95 9.32 12.03
CA GLU A 318 31.63 8.67 10.91
C GLU A 318 31.63 7.14 11.01
N ASP A 319 31.75 6.59 12.22
CA ASP A 319 31.80 5.14 12.43
C ASP A 319 30.42 4.52 12.21
N GLU A 320 29.36 5.14 12.77
CA GLU A 320 27.97 4.72 12.53
C GLU A 320 27.56 4.88 11.07
N ALA A 321 28.00 5.96 10.40
CA ALA A 321 27.74 6.15 8.98
C ALA A 321 28.41 5.05 8.12
N LYS A 322 29.65 4.66 8.43
CA LYS A 322 30.33 3.53 7.74
C LYS A 322 29.60 2.21 7.94
N ASP A 323 29.28 1.87 9.18
CA ASP A 323 28.60 0.61 9.51
C ASP A 323 27.22 0.54 8.87
N THR A 324 26.47 1.65 8.88
CA THR A 324 25.12 1.73 8.30
C THR A 324 25.16 1.70 6.78
N LEU A 325 26.15 2.33 6.14
CA LEU A 325 26.38 2.21 4.69
C LEU A 325 26.70 0.76 4.29
N GLU A 326 27.57 0.08 5.04
CA GLU A 326 27.90 -1.32 4.77
C GLU A 326 26.66 -2.20 4.91
N LYS A 327 25.85 -1.98 5.95
CA LYS A 327 24.55 -2.65 6.14
C LYS A 327 23.64 -2.46 4.93
N ALA A 328 23.42 -1.23 4.46
CA ALA A 328 22.59 -0.95 3.28
C ALA A 328 23.11 -1.68 2.02
N CYS A 329 24.42 -1.70 1.82
CA CYS A 329 25.05 -2.42 0.70
C CYS A 329 24.85 -3.94 0.82
N ASN A 330 24.97 -4.51 2.02
CA ASN A 330 24.78 -5.93 2.28
C ASN A 330 23.32 -6.39 2.13
N GLU A 331 22.36 -5.55 2.52
CA GLU A 331 20.94 -5.77 2.25
C GLU A 331 20.66 -5.80 0.73
N ALA A 332 21.22 -4.85 -0.02
CA ALA A 332 21.10 -4.82 -1.48
C ALA A 332 21.71 -6.06 -2.15
N LYS A 333 22.89 -6.50 -1.71
CA LYS A 333 23.52 -7.75 -2.19
C LYS A 333 22.67 -8.97 -1.87
N SER A 334 22.11 -9.03 -0.66
CA SER A 334 21.22 -10.12 -0.23
C SER A 334 19.97 -10.17 -1.10
N ALA A 335 19.35 -9.02 -1.38
CA ALA A 335 18.20 -8.92 -2.29
C ALA A 335 18.55 -9.40 -3.71
N ALA A 336 19.70 -9.02 -4.26
CA ALA A 336 20.18 -9.49 -5.55
C ALA A 336 20.40 -11.02 -5.54
N GLN A 337 20.95 -11.55 -4.45
CA GLN A 337 21.26 -12.97 -4.29
C GLN A 337 20.00 -13.85 -4.22
N ILE A 338 18.94 -13.39 -3.55
CA ILE A 338 17.65 -14.10 -3.50
C ILE A 338 17.25 -14.47 -4.93
N VAL A 339 17.21 -13.50 -5.85
CA VAL A 339 16.83 -13.71 -7.25
C VAL A 339 18.01 -13.76 -8.23
N LYS A 340 19.17 -14.26 -7.78
CA LYS A 340 20.34 -14.40 -8.66
C LYS A 340 20.03 -15.21 -9.92
N GLN A 341 19.44 -16.39 -9.74
CA GLN A 341 18.93 -17.21 -10.83
C GLN A 341 17.53 -16.79 -11.25
N SER A 342 17.16 -17.13 -12.49
CA SER A 342 15.81 -16.91 -12.99
C SER A 342 14.77 -17.67 -12.15
N TRP A 343 13.48 -17.37 -12.35
CA TRP A 343 12.40 -18.11 -11.70
C TRP A 343 12.34 -19.60 -12.09
N ALA A 344 13.05 -20.00 -13.15
CA ALA A 344 13.22 -21.39 -13.57
C ALA A 344 14.47 -22.06 -12.95
N GLY A 345 15.26 -21.34 -12.13
CA GLY A 345 16.50 -21.83 -11.53
C GLY A 345 17.68 -21.89 -12.50
N THR A 346 17.59 -21.23 -13.66
CA THR A 346 18.68 -21.15 -14.64
C THR A 346 19.40 -19.82 -14.56
N ASP A 347 20.68 -19.83 -14.91
CA ASP A 347 21.47 -18.62 -15.07
C ASP A 347 21.04 -17.88 -16.35
N ASP A 348 21.02 -16.55 -16.28
CA ASP A 348 20.66 -15.68 -17.40
C ASP A 348 21.50 -14.39 -17.38
N GLU A 349 21.16 -13.44 -18.26
CA GLU A 349 21.85 -12.15 -18.35
C GLU A 349 21.87 -11.37 -17.03
N PHE A 350 20.81 -11.49 -16.20
CA PHE A 350 20.79 -10.84 -14.90
C PHE A 350 21.75 -11.51 -13.92
N THR A 351 21.91 -12.84 -13.96
CA THR A 351 22.89 -13.55 -13.12
C THR A 351 24.31 -13.01 -13.33
N THR A 352 24.75 -12.90 -14.59
CA THR A 352 26.06 -12.31 -14.91
C THR A 352 26.12 -10.82 -14.57
N TRP A 353 25.03 -10.09 -14.76
CA TRP A 353 24.97 -8.66 -14.42
C TRP A 353 25.06 -8.44 -12.90
N SER A 354 24.36 -9.23 -12.09
CA SER A 354 24.35 -9.08 -10.63
C SER A 354 25.73 -9.34 -10.04
N GLU A 355 26.49 -10.31 -10.57
CA GLU A 355 27.87 -10.56 -10.12
C GLU A 355 28.78 -9.38 -10.41
N LYS A 356 28.72 -8.82 -11.63
CA LYS A 356 29.48 -7.62 -12.00
C LYS A 356 29.06 -6.41 -11.18
N TRP A 357 27.77 -6.27 -10.91
CA TRP A 357 27.24 -5.20 -10.07
C TRP A 357 27.75 -5.31 -8.63
N THR A 358 27.79 -6.51 -8.04
CA THR A 358 28.36 -6.74 -6.71
C THR A 358 29.84 -6.37 -6.67
N THR A 359 30.65 -6.85 -7.63
CA THR A 359 32.07 -6.48 -7.70
C THR A 359 32.27 -4.97 -7.86
N ALA A 360 31.45 -4.32 -8.67
CA ALA A 360 31.51 -2.87 -8.86
C ALA A 360 31.10 -2.12 -7.58
N LEU A 361 30.13 -2.63 -6.82
CA LEU A 361 29.70 -2.03 -5.55
C LEU A 361 30.78 -2.15 -4.47
N ASP A 362 31.51 -3.27 -4.43
CA ASP A 362 32.62 -3.49 -3.49
C ASP A 362 33.85 -2.64 -3.82
N ALA A 363 34.04 -2.31 -5.10
CA ALA A 363 35.14 -1.48 -5.57
C ALA A 363 34.82 0.02 -5.59
N ALA A 364 33.55 0.40 -5.41
CA ALA A 364 33.11 1.79 -5.38
C ALA A 364 33.47 2.46 -4.07
#